data_AF-A0A067BZT8-F1
#
_entry.id   AF-A0A067BZT8-F1
#
_cell.length_a   1.000
_cell.length_b   1.000
_cell.length_c   1.000
_cell.angle_alpha   90.00
_cell.angle_beta   90.00
_cell.angle_gamma   90.00
#
_symmetry.space_group_name_H-M   'P 1'
#
loop_
_entity.id
_entity.type
_entity.pdbx_description
1 polymer ?
#
loop_
_entity_poly.entity_id
_entity_poly.type
_entity_poly.pdbx_seq_one_letter_code
_entity_poly.pdbx_strand_id
1 'polypeptide(L)'
;MKSAPSLPLPVLPTMVDKPLTSHDDDDGQFHFQQKHVFSTANNMMGAVSLPQWLSILYTNGRHIEWRYSLWYPSHVIDAIPLPEDPVFVIGHMRTGTTLLHNLLASDDDSFYTCTTFCICFPTAFLWFEKWGKRLFASKIPPTRPMDAMPLHFDLPQEDECATSVLSHGASYYQAFAFMAQETSLRKFLTLAPEDGATPEDEARWTQAFLFFIKKLTLRSSLVQAPSTTRRRLLLKSPIHTARVPLLRKLFPKATFIYLHRDPYKVLQSTAHMANTMFWYVYLNTPTDEQVNEYLLWQFERMFDTYYAASRDATTGALAKDILEVAYADLATSTVHSLQRIYAHAGIPWTDKIEAKFEAQVAALAGYKVNDFVELPPRLRHVIQTRAAGYFKTFGYAT
;
A
#
# COMPACT_ATOMS: atom_id res chain seq x y z
N MET A 1 39.99 -16.03 19.23
CA MET A 1 39.58 -14.86 18.42
C MET A 1 40.32 -14.90 17.10
N LYS A 2 39.66 -15.35 16.03
CA LYS A 2 40.08 -15.13 14.64
C LYS A 2 38.90 -14.43 13.96
N SER A 3 39.13 -13.22 13.46
CA SER A 3 38.15 -12.42 12.74
C SER A 3 37.73 -13.16 11.47
N ALA A 4 36.42 -13.36 11.29
CA ALA A 4 35.88 -13.82 10.03
C ALA A 4 36.06 -12.73 8.97
N PRO A 5 36.45 -13.07 7.73
CA PRO A 5 36.62 -12.09 6.67
C PRO A 5 35.26 -11.48 6.31
N SER A 6 35.18 -10.16 6.32
CA SER A 6 34.03 -9.40 5.84
C SER A 6 33.83 -9.68 4.35
N LEU A 7 32.80 -10.44 4.01
CA LEU A 7 32.33 -10.52 2.64
C LEU A 7 31.88 -9.10 2.22
N PRO A 8 32.36 -8.56 1.09
CA PRO A 8 31.89 -7.28 0.61
C PRO A 8 30.39 -7.38 0.33
N LEU A 9 29.61 -6.42 0.83
CA LEU A 9 28.24 -6.22 0.39
C LEU A 9 28.27 -6.08 -1.15
N PRO A 10 27.41 -6.78 -1.90
CA PRO A 10 27.31 -6.55 -3.33
C PRO A 10 26.96 -5.07 -3.52
N VAL A 11 27.90 -4.32 -4.09
CA VAL A 11 27.65 -2.97 -4.59
C VAL A 11 26.61 -3.15 -5.69
N LEU A 12 25.36 -2.80 -5.40
CA LEU A 12 24.34 -2.69 -6.45
C LEU A 12 24.92 -1.77 -7.51
N PRO A 13 24.95 -2.16 -8.80
CA PRO A 13 25.41 -1.25 -9.84
C PRO A 13 24.56 0.01 -9.72
N THR A 14 25.22 1.15 -9.51
CA THR A 14 24.61 2.45 -9.72
C THR A 14 24.30 2.54 -11.21
N MET A 15 23.19 1.94 -11.62
CA MET A 15 22.63 2.18 -12.93
C MET A 15 22.25 3.65 -12.94
N VAL A 16 22.93 4.42 -13.78
CA VAL A 16 22.49 5.77 -14.14
C VAL A 16 21.14 5.56 -14.82
N ASP A 17 20.06 5.72 -14.06
CA ASP A 17 18.69 5.62 -14.57
C ASP A 17 18.55 6.67 -15.69
N LYS A 18 18.26 6.22 -16.92
CA LYS A 18 17.85 7.16 -17.97
C LYS A 18 16.55 7.84 -17.51
N PRO A 19 16.36 9.13 -17.82
CA PRO A 19 15.10 9.80 -17.50
C PRO A 19 13.94 9.09 -18.20
N LEU A 20 12.83 8.89 -17.47
CA LEU A 20 11.60 8.22 -17.93
C LEU A 20 10.90 8.93 -19.09
N THR A 21 11.28 10.17 -19.30
CA THR A 21 10.78 11.09 -20.30
C THR A 21 11.98 11.88 -20.81
N SER A 22 12.27 11.80 -22.10
CA SER A 22 13.20 12.68 -22.80
C SER A 22 12.40 13.63 -23.68
N HIS A 23 12.90 14.84 -23.95
CA HIS A 23 12.24 15.72 -24.93
C HIS A 23 12.30 15.15 -26.36
N ASP A 24 13.19 14.19 -26.61
CA ASP A 24 13.40 13.59 -27.93
C ASP A 24 12.34 12.51 -28.26
N ASP A 25 11.65 11.98 -27.24
CA ASP A 25 10.67 10.89 -27.35
C ASP A 25 9.23 11.33 -26.93
N ASP A 26 8.70 12.44 -27.49
CA ASP A 26 7.31 12.88 -27.22
C ASP A 26 6.29 12.04 -28.02
N ASP A 27 6.18 10.75 -27.70
CA ASP A 27 5.20 9.81 -28.28
C ASP A 27 3.92 9.66 -27.44
N GLY A 28 3.85 10.36 -26.29
CA GLY A 28 2.73 10.29 -25.36
C GLY A 28 2.82 9.15 -24.35
N GLN A 29 3.99 8.52 -24.17
CA GLN A 29 4.21 7.42 -23.23
C GLN A 29 5.38 7.71 -22.27
N PHE A 30 5.39 7.01 -21.14
CA PHE A 30 6.57 6.83 -20.30
C PHE A 30 7.42 5.67 -20.85
N HIS A 31 8.75 5.85 -20.93
CA HIS A 31 9.66 4.80 -21.38
C HIS A 31 10.35 4.11 -20.22
N PHE A 32 10.26 2.78 -20.14
CA PHE A 32 10.80 2.00 -19.04
C PHE A 32 12.14 1.36 -19.42
N GLN A 33 13.14 1.57 -18.57
CA GLN A 33 14.42 0.91 -18.76
C GLN A 33 14.32 -0.53 -18.27
N GLN A 34 14.40 -1.49 -19.19
CA GLN A 34 14.46 -2.91 -18.80
C GLN A 34 15.64 -3.16 -17.87
N LYS A 35 15.35 -3.57 -16.64
CA LYS A 35 16.34 -3.97 -15.64
C LYS A 35 16.31 -5.50 -15.53
N HIS A 36 17.38 -6.18 -15.94
CA HIS A 36 17.49 -7.64 -15.81
C HIS A 36 17.77 -8.04 -14.37
N VAL A 37 16.73 -8.04 -13.52
CA VAL A 37 16.90 -8.41 -12.11
C VAL A 37 15.72 -9.23 -11.60
N PHE A 38 15.60 -10.49 -12.08
CA PHE A 38 15.02 -11.51 -11.22
C PHE A 38 16.01 -11.74 -10.06
N SER A 39 15.78 -11.07 -8.94
CA SER A 39 16.58 -11.22 -7.73
C SER A 39 15.75 -11.87 -6.65
N THR A 40 16.18 -13.06 -6.24
CA THR A 40 15.68 -13.74 -5.04
C THR A 40 15.93 -12.92 -3.76
N ALA A 41 16.77 -11.88 -3.82
CA ALA A 41 17.02 -10.97 -2.70
C ALA A 41 16.05 -9.77 -2.63
N ASN A 42 15.43 -9.37 -3.76
CA ASN A 42 14.57 -8.18 -3.82
C ASN A 42 13.08 -8.51 -4.04
N ASN A 43 12.75 -9.77 -4.30
CA ASN A 43 11.36 -10.21 -4.37
C ASN A 43 10.76 -10.29 -2.95
N MET A 44 10.10 -9.21 -2.52
CA MET A 44 9.35 -9.16 -1.26
C MET A 44 8.19 -10.19 -1.17
N MET A 45 7.92 -10.94 -2.25
CA MET A 45 6.93 -12.02 -2.28
C MET A 45 7.53 -13.44 -2.16
N GLY A 46 8.80 -13.62 -1.79
CA GLY A 46 9.26 -14.92 -1.28
C GLY A 46 10.69 -15.32 -1.64
N ALA A 47 11.51 -15.43 -0.61
CA ALA A 47 12.91 -15.87 -0.65
C ALA A 47 13.08 -17.40 -0.84
N VAL A 48 12.73 -17.95 -2.01
CA VAL A 48 12.99 -19.38 -2.32
C VAL A 48 13.37 -19.58 -3.79
N SER A 49 14.50 -20.24 -4.05
CA SER A 49 14.92 -20.61 -5.42
C SER A 49 14.06 -21.73 -6.01
N LEU A 50 13.96 -21.82 -7.35
CA LEU A 50 13.17 -22.85 -8.04
C LEU A 50 13.52 -24.30 -7.62
N PRO A 51 14.80 -24.68 -7.40
CA PRO A 51 15.16 -26.00 -6.86
C PRO A 51 14.69 -26.23 -5.41
N GLN A 52 14.65 -25.17 -4.59
CA GLN A 52 14.09 -25.24 -3.25
C GLN A 52 12.56 -25.33 -3.29
N TRP A 53 11.90 -24.67 -4.25
CA TRP A 53 10.47 -24.83 -4.52
C TRP A 53 10.12 -26.27 -4.94
N LEU A 54 10.93 -26.87 -5.81
CA LEU A 54 10.76 -28.27 -6.24
C LEU A 54 11.04 -29.25 -5.09
N SER A 55 12.02 -28.99 -4.23
CA SER A 55 12.27 -29.77 -3.00
C SER A 55 11.10 -29.64 -2.00
N ILE A 56 10.54 -28.45 -1.82
CA ILE A 56 9.39 -28.20 -0.93
C ILE A 56 8.12 -28.88 -1.48
N LEU A 57 7.83 -28.78 -2.77
CA LEU A 57 6.68 -29.45 -3.39
C LEU A 57 6.84 -30.97 -3.43
N TYR A 58 8.05 -31.48 -3.58
CA TYR A 58 8.33 -32.91 -3.57
C TYR A 58 8.25 -33.50 -2.15
N THR A 59 8.72 -32.78 -1.13
CA THR A 59 8.70 -33.24 0.27
C THR A 59 7.35 -33.01 0.95
N ASN A 60 6.63 -31.95 0.57
CA ASN A 60 5.40 -31.47 1.24
C ASN A 60 4.15 -31.52 0.34
N GLY A 61 4.28 -32.04 -0.88
CA GLY A 61 3.19 -32.36 -1.77
C GLY A 61 2.32 -33.46 -1.17
N ARG A 62 1.32 -33.06 -0.37
CA ARG A 62 -0.04 -33.60 -0.25
C ARG A 62 -0.77 -33.13 1.01
N HIS A 63 -0.08 -32.62 2.04
CA HIS A 63 -0.72 -32.31 3.34
C HIS A 63 -0.12 -31.17 4.19
N ILE A 64 0.69 -30.25 3.64
CA ILE A 64 1.11 -29.08 4.44
C ILE A 64 0.16 -27.91 4.21
N GLU A 65 -1.07 -28.10 4.69
CA GLU A 65 -1.74 -27.02 5.40
C GLU A 65 -1.00 -26.89 6.74
N TRP A 66 -0.20 -25.84 6.93
CA TRP A 66 0.12 -25.41 8.29
C TRP A 66 -1.20 -24.90 8.91
N ARG A 67 -2.13 -25.80 9.23
CA ARG A 67 -3.38 -25.49 9.93
C ARG A 67 -2.98 -24.63 11.11
N TYR A 68 -3.28 -23.35 10.97
CA TYR A 68 -3.27 -22.28 11.96
C TYR A 68 -2.49 -22.65 13.21
N SER A 69 -1.26 -22.15 13.30
CA SER A 69 -0.38 -22.14 14.48
C SER A 69 -0.97 -22.86 15.69
N LEU A 70 -0.33 -23.93 16.19
CA LEU A 70 -0.72 -24.62 17.44
C LEU A 70 -1.05 -23.66 18.60
N TRP A 71 -0.54 -22.43 18.55
CA TRP A 71 -0.71 -21.39 19.55
C TRP A 71 -1.90 -20.45 19.27
N TYR A 72 -2.30 -20.31 17.99
CA TYR A 72 -3.43 -19.49 17.52
C TYR A 72 -4.18 -20.21 16.38
N PRO A 73 -5.00 -21.23 16.70
CA PRO A 73 -5.79 -21.94 15.71
C PRO A 73 -6.88 -21.04 15.10
N SER A 74 -7.38 -21.38 13.90
CA SER A 74 -8.33 -20.54 13.15
C SER A 74 -9.56 -20.17 13.96
N HIS A 75 -10.16 -21.13 14.66
CA HIS A 75 -11.36 -20.87 15.46
C HIS A 75 -11.15 -19.81 16.56
N VAL A 76 -9.94 -19.69 17.11
CA VAL A 76 -9.60 -18.61 18.07
C VAL A 76 -9.59 -17.27 17.36
N ILE A 77 -8.99 -17.20 16.17
CA ILE A 77 -8.95 -15.99 15.35
C ILE A 77 -10.37 -15.63 14.88
N ASP A 78 -11.15 -16.60 14.44
CA ASP A 78 -12.51 -16.41 13.92
C ASP A 78 -13.47 -15.89 14.98
N ALA A 79 -13.25 -16.23 16.25
CA ALA A 79 -14.00 -15.72 17.39
C ALA A 79 -13.68 -14.26 17.74
N ILE A 80 -12.58 -13.68 17.21
CA ILE A 80 -12.23 -12.29 17.46
C ILE A 80 -13.25 -11.38 16.75
N PRO A 81 -13.89 -10.44 17.48
CA PRO A 81 -14.79 -9.50 16.85
C PRO A 81 -14.02 -8.57 15.91
N LEU A 82 -14.65 -8.23 14.79
CA LEU A 82 -14.11 -7.22 13.90
C LEU A 82 -14.18 -5.84 14.57
N PRO A 83 -13.20 -4.95 14.33
CA PRO A 83 -13.32 -3.57 14.75
C PRO A 83 -14.50 -2.92 14.01
N GLU A 84 -15.35 -2.21 14.74
CA GLU A 84 -16.54 -1.59 14.15
C GLU A 84 -16.24 -0.36 13.30
N ASP A 85 -15.21 0.38 13.70
CA ASP A 85 -14.90 1.74 13.24
C ASP A 85 -13.43 1.85 12.80
N PRO A 86 -12.97 1.11 11.79
CA PRO A 86 -11.62 1.31 11.24
C PRO A 86 -11.47 2.69 10.56
N VAL A 87 -10.25 3.20 10.53
CA VAL A 87 -9.83 4.36 9.74
C VAL A 87 -9.03 3.88 8.55
N PHE A 88 -9.47 4.21 7.35
CA PHE A 88 -8.82 3.89 6.08
C PHE A 88 -8.15 5.14 5.50
N VAL A 89 -6.84 5.11 5.33
CA VAL A 89 -6.14 6.08 4.48
C VAL A 89 -6.19 5.58 3.05
N ILE A 90 -6.85 6.35 2.18
CA ILE A 90 -7.08 6.04 0.77
C ILE A 90 -6.58 7.18 -0.12
N GLY A 91 -6.52 6.93 -1.41
CA GLY A 91 -5.91 7.80 -2.41
C GLY A 91 -5.08 7.00 -3.39
N HIS A 92 -4.77 7.61 -4.53
CA HIS A 92 -3.87 7.02 -5.52
C HIS A 92 -2.47 6.79 -4.92
N MET A 93 -1.71 5.90 -5.54
CA MET A 93 -0.28 5.81 -5.23
C MET A 93 0.36 7.19 -5.40
N ARG A 94 1.36 7.50 -4.57
CA ARG A 94 2.15 8.75 -4.68
C ARG A 94 1.42 10.06 -4.33
N THR A 95 0.23 10.00 -3.72
CA THR A 95 -0.48 11.17 -3.16
C THR A 95 -0.06 11.53 -1.73
N GLY A 96 0.92 10.82 -1.16
CA GLY A 96 1.37 11.04 0.23
C GLY A 96 0.66 10.16 1.28
N THR A 97 -0.14 9.18 0.86
CA THR A 97 -0.81 8.23 1.78
C THR A 97 0.15 7.54 2.74
N THR A 98 1.37 7.22 2.30
CA THR A 98 2.42 6.63 3.16
C THR A 98 2.90 7.60 4.25
N LEU A 99 3.07 8.89 3.93
CA LEU A 99 3.45 9.89 4.92
C LEU A 99 2.36 9.99 5.99
N LEU A 100 1.10 10.14 5.57
CA LEU A 100 -0.02 10.23 6.50
C LEU A 100 -0.15 8.95 7.36
N HIS A 101 -0.04 7.78 6.76
CA HIS A 101 -0.13 6.51 7.47
C HIS A 101 0.96 6.37 8.54
N ASN A 102 2.20 6.79 8.24
CA ASN A 102 3.28 6.80 9.23
C ASN A 102 3.02 7.78 10.38
N LEU A 103 2.54 9.00 10.07
CA LEU A 103 2.19 9.97 11.09
C LEU A 103 1.10 9.40 12.01
N LEU A 104 -0.05 9.00 11.47
CA LEU A 104 -1.16 8.45 12.26
C LEU A 104 -0.77 7.18 13.04
N ALA A 105 -0.05 6.25 12.41
CA ALA A 105 0.39 5.01 13.07
C ALA A 105 1.41 5.25 14.19
N SER A 106 2.08 6.40 14.19
CA SER A 106 2.96 6.75 15.28
C SER A 106 2.20 6.96 16.59
N ASP A 107 0.93 7.36 16.55
CA ASP A 107 0.04 7.46 17.70
C ASP A 107 -0.53 6.08 18.08
N ASP A 108 0.30 5.32 18.78
CA ASP A 108 0.03 3.98 19.29
C ASP A 108 -0.99 3.95 20.45
N ASP A 109 -1.34 5.12 21.01
CA ASP A 109 -2.39 5.28 22.01
C ASP A 109 -3.78 5.36 21.37
N SER A 110 -3.89 5.92 20.16
CA SER A 110 -5.15 6.03 19.41
C SER A 110 -5.33 4.93 18.36
N PHE A 111 -4.23 4.41 17.81
CA PHE A 111 -4.26 3.50 16.67
C PHE A 111 -3.51 2.19 16.88
N TYR A 112 -3.95 1.17 16.15
CA TYR A 112 -3.13 -0.01 15.84
C TYR A 112 -3.24 -0.31 14.34
N THR A 113 -2.20 -0.89 13.76
CA THR A 113 -2.09 -1.15 12.31
C THR A 113 -1.31 -2.44 12.06
N CYS A 114 -1.35 -2.94 10.83
CA CYS A 114 -0.36 -3.91 10.39
C CYS A 114 1.01 -3.24 10.19
N THR A 115 2.06 -4.00 10.49
CA THR A 115 3.46 -3.60 10.28
C THR A 115 4.08 -4.39 9.14
N THR A 116 5.28 -3.97 8.70
CA THR A 116 6.10 -4.75 7.75
C THR A 116 6.24 -6.22 8.17
N PHE A 117 6.42 -6.50 9.48
CA PHE A 117 6.48 -7.90 9.92
C PHE A 117 5.15 -8.64 9.70
N CYS A 118 4.02 -7.98 10.00
CA CYS A 118 2.69 -8.58 9.84
C CYS A 118 2.43 -8.97 8.38
N ILE A 119 2.82 -8.12 7.43
CA ILE A 119 2.54 -8.35 6.01
C ILE A 119 3.55 -9.30 5.33
N CYS A 120 4.78 -9.41 5.84
CA CYS A 120 5.75 -10.40 5.36
C CYS A 120 5.45 -11.81 5.89
N PHE A 121 4.89 -11.92 7.10
CA PHE A 121 4.57 -13.19 7.74
C PHE A 121 3.09 -13.27 8.14
N PRO A 122 2.14 -13.08 7.21
CA PRO A 122 0.72 -12.94 7.52
C PRO A 122 0.12 -14.21 8.12
N THR A 123 0.72 -15.37 7.89
CA THR A 123 0.33 -16.66 8.49
C THR A 123 0.88 -16.84 9.91
N ALA A 124 2.02 -16.24 10.25
CA ALA A 124 2.80 -16.59 11.45
C ALA A 124 3.00 -15.47 12.48
N PHE A 125 2.71 -14.20 12.16
CA PHE A 125 3.12 -13.07 13.00
C PHE A 125 2.66 -13.16 14.48
N LEU A 126 1.49 -13.72 14.77
CA LEU A 126 0.99 -13.83 16.15
C LEU A 126 1.91 -14.61 17.10
N TRP A 127 2.62 -15.63 16.62
CA TRP A 127 3.51 -16.44 17.45
C TRP A 127 4.99 -16.20 17.12
N PHE A 128 5.30 -15.83 15.88
CA PHE A 128 6.68 -15.76 15.39
C PHE A 128 7.31 -14.37 15.50
N GLU A 129 6.53 -13.30 15.69
CA GLU A 129 7.03 -11.92 15.57
C GLU A 129 8.26 -11.60 16.43
N LYS A 130 8.25 -11.94 17.72
CA LYS A 130 9.39 -11.67 18.63
C LYS A 130 10.67 -12.39 18.18
N TRP A 131 10.53 -13.63 17.72
CA TRP A 131 11.67 -14.45 17.28
C TRP A 131 12.14 -14.06 15.88
N GLY A 132 11.22 -13.91 14.93
CA GLY A 132 11.53 -13.52 13.56
C GLY A 132 12.23 -12.17 13.48
N LYS A 133 11.81 -11.16 14.25
CA LYS A 133 12.51 -9.87 14.29
C LYS A 133 13.95 -10.00 14.73
N ARG A 134 14.25 -10.84 15.72
CA ARG A 134 15.62 -11.10 16.18
C ARG A 134 16.46 -11.81 15.12
N LEU A 135 15.87 -12.78 14.41
CA LEU A 135 16.56 -13.55 13.37
C LEU A 135 16.88 -12.71 12.13
N PHE A 136 16.02 -11.75 11.78
CA PHE A 136 16.11 -11.01 10.52
C PHE A 136 16.50 -9.53 10.66
N ALA A 137 16.77 -9.04 11.88
CA ALA A 137 17.08 -7.62 12.14
C ALA A 137 18.17 -7.02 11.23
N SER A 138 19.19 -7.81 10.86
CA SER A 138 20.31 -7.35 10.02
C SER A 138 20.09 -7.52 8.50
N LYS A 139 18.94 -8.05 8.07
CA LYS A 139 18.66 -8.38 6.67
C LYS A 139 17.73 -7.39 5.97
N ILE A 140 17.14 -6.44 6.70
CA ILE A 140 16.29 -5.39 6.13
C ILE A 140 17.16 -4.21 5.66
N PRO A 141 17.02 -3.76 4.39
CA PRO A 141 17.65 -2.51 3.97
C PRO A 141 17.00 -1.32 4.69
N PRO A 142 17.75 -0.24 4.97
CA PRO A 142 17.26 0.87 5.79
C PRO A 142 16.12 1.67 5.14
N THR A 143 16.02 1.63 3.81
CA THR A 143 15.00 2.34 3.03
C THR A 143 14.42 1.44 1.93
N ARG A 144 13.27 1.82 1.41
CA ARG A 144 12.61 1.11 0.29
C ARG A 144 13.35 1.39 -1.04
N PRO A 145 13.32 0.46 -2.01
CA PRO A 145 14.03 0.64 -3.28
C PRO A 145 13.43 1.71 -4.19
N MET A 146 12.16 2.08 -3.97
CA MET A 146 11.38 2.95 -4.86
C MET A 146 11.05 4.33 -4.27
N ASP A 147 11.37 4.55 -2.99
CA ASP A 147 11.41 5.87 -2.37
C ASP A 147 12.28 5.85 -1.12
N ALA A 148 12.78 7.02 -0.72
CA ALA A 148 13.65 7.18 0.46
C ALA A 148 12.90 7.01 1.80
N MET A 149 11.72 6.36 1.83
CA MET A 149 11.03 6.10 3.08
C MET A 149 11.74 4.99 3.88
N PRO A 150 11.82 5.12 5.22
CA PRO A 150 12.40 4.10 6.06
C PRO A 150 11.69 2.74 5.90
N LEU A 151 12.47 1.66 5.99
CA LEU A 151 11.96 0.29 6.03
C LEU A 151 12.42 -0.38 7.31
N HIS A 152 11.47 -0.83 8.12
CA HIS A 152 11.71 -1.53 9.37
C HIS A 152 10.52 -2.44 9.70
N PHE A 153 10.75 -3.51 10.47
CA PHE A 153 9.71 -4.49 10.80
C PHE A 153 8.52 -3.93 11.58
N ASP A 154 8.73 -2.83 12.29
CA ASP A 154 7.73 -2.16 13.13
C ASP A 154 7.00 -1.02 12.42
N LEU A 155 7.46 -0.62 11.23
CA LEU A 155 6.81 0.45 10.48
C LEU A 155 5.48 -0.03 9.88
N PRO A 156 4.47 0.86 9.81
CA PRO A 156 3.18 0.56 9.22
C PRO A 156 3.32 0.24 7.73
N GLN A 157 2.48 -0.67 7.23
CA GLN A 157 2.57 -1.12 5.85
C GLN A 157 1.18 -1.40 5.25
N GLU A 158 1.14 -1.60 3.93
CA GLU A 158 -0.10 -1.86 3.19
C GLU A 158 -0.64 -3.25 3.47
N ASP A 159 -1.88 -3.30 3.97
CA ASP A 159 -2.55 -4.55 4.36
C ASP A 159 -2.83 -5.47 3.17
N GLU A 160 -2.98 -4.92 1.96
CA GLU A 160 -3.17 -5.72 0.75
C GLU A 160 -2.02 -6.70 0.50
N CYS A 161 -0.78 -6.38 0.93
CA CYS A 161 0.33 -7.32 0.84
C CYS A 161 0.05 -8.61 1.61
N ALA A 162 -0.50 -8.51 2.82
CA ALA A 162 -0.90 -9.68 3.62
C ALA A 162 -2.10 -10.38 2.99
N THR A 163 -3.11 -9.61 2.58
CA THR A 163 -4.35 -10.14 2.00
C THR A 163 -4.06 -10.92 0.71
N SER A 164 -3.17 -10.42 -0.15
CA SER A 164 -2.72 -11.10 -1.37
C SER A 164 -2.14 -12.50 -1.11
N VAL A 165 -1.34 -12.64 -0.05
CA VAL A 165 -0.78 -13.94 0.35
C VAL A 165 -1.87 -14.85 0.91
N LEU A 166 -2.68 -14.35 1.83
CA LEU A 166 -3.73 -15.13 2.52
C LEU A 166 -4.87 -15.54 1.59
N SER A 167 -5.15 -14.75 0.54
CA SER A 167 -6.17 -15.04 -0.47
C SER A 167 -5.66 -15.92 -1.61
N HIS A 168 -4.39 -16.36 -1.55
CA HIS A 168 -3.73 -17.13 -2.61
C HIS A 168 -3.74 -16.39 -3.96
N GLY A 169 -3.44 -15.09 -3.93
CA GLY A 169 -3.32 -14.27 -5.13
C GLY A 169 -4.63 -13.68 -5.64
N ALA A 170 -5.72 -13.72 -4.87
CA ALA A 170 -6.92 -12.94 -5.18
C ALA A 170 -6.67 -11.47 -4.82
N SER A 171 -5.85 -10.76 -5.61
CA SER A 171 -5.39 -9.41 -5.32
C SER A 171 -4.95 -8.70 -6.59
N TYR A 172 -5.24 -7.41 -6.67
CA TYR A 172 -4.78 -6.59 -7.78
C TYR A 172 -3.24 -6.45 -7.82
N TYR A 173 -2.55 -6.65 -6.68
CA TYR A 173 -1.09 -6.59 -6.62
C TYR A 173 -0.41 -7.72 -7.38
N GLN A 174 -1.13 -8.77 -7.79
CA GLN A 174 -0.60 -9.78 -8.69
C GLN A 174 -0.18 -9.18 -10.05
N ALA A 175 -0.82 -8.09 -10.49
CA ALA A 175 -0.46 -7.41 -11.74
C ALA A 175 0.98 -6.90 -11.74
N PHE A 176 1.56 -6.59 -10.57
CA PHE A 176 2.97 -6.18 -10.47
C PHE A 176 3.92 -7.29 -10.90
N ALA A 177 3.59 -8.56 -10.64
CA ALA A 177 4.44 -9.70 -11.03
C ALA A 177 4.06 -10.25 -12.41
N PHE A 178 2.77 -10.23 -12.75
CA PHE A 178 2.21 -10.83 -13.96
C PHE A 178 1.67 -9.76 -14.92
N MET A 179 2.51 -8.78 -15.29
CA MET A 179 2.08 -7.62 -16.09
C MET A 179 1.50 -8.01 -17.46
N ALA A 180 2.08 -9.00 -18.14
CA ALA A 180 1.51 -9.54 -19.39
C ALA A 180 0.09 -10.14 -19.24
N GLN A 181 -0.37 -10.43 -18.02
CA GLN A 181 -1.71 -10.94 -17.71
C GLN A 181 -2.57 -9.92 -16.94
N GLU A 182 -2.13 -8.67 -16.79
CA GLU A 182 -2.75 -7.69 -15.89
C GLU A 182 -4.24 -7.48 -16.17
N THR A 183 -4.68 -7.52 -17.43
CA THR A 183 -6.08 -7.33 -17.81
C THR A 183 -7.00 -8.36 -17.18
N SER A 184 -6.56 -9.61 -17.05
CA SER A 184 -7.30 -10.68 -16.37
C SER A 184 -7.34 -10.52 -14.84
N LEU A 185 -6.45 -9.70 -14.30
CA LEU A 185 -6.31 -9.40 -12.87
C LEU A 185 -7.03 -8.10 -12.47
N ARG A 186 -7.46 -7.27 -13.44
CA ARG A 186 -8.24 -6.04 -13.20
C ARG A 186 -9.50 -6.25 -12.38
N LYS A 187 -10.12 -7.43 -12.50
CA LYS A 187 -11.26 -7.85 -11.66
C LYS A 187 -11.00 -7.75 -10.16
N PHE A 188 -9.75 -7.86 -9.72
CA PHE A 188 -9.39 -7.76 -8.30
C PHE A 188 -9.21 -6.32 -7.80
N LEU A 189 -9.27 -5.30 -8.67
CA LEU A 189 -9.15 -3.90 -8.26
C LEU A 189 -10.37 -3.49 -7.41
N THR A 190 -11.56 -3.54 -7.99
CA THR A 190 -12.83 -3.19 -7.32
C THR A 190 -13.52 -4.39 -6.68
N LEU A 191 -13.24 -5.62 -7.18
CA LEU A 191 -14.00 -6.85 -6.90
C LEU A 191 -15.47 -6.77 -7.34
N ALA A 192 -15.79 -5.83 -8.24
CA ALA A 192 -17.14 -5.61 -8.71
C ALA A 192 -17.44 -6.39 -10.02
N PRO A 193 -18.68 -6.85 -10.23
CA PRO A 193 -19.05 -7.61 -11.43
C PRO A 193 -18.76 -6.88 -12.75
N GLU A 194 -18.85 -5.55 -12.76
CA GLU A 194 -18.55 -4.72 -13.93
C GLU A 194 -17.09 -4.77 -14.36
N ASP A 195 -16.16 -5.12 -13.46
CA ASP A 195 -14.75 -5.36 -13.77
C ASP A 195 -14.45 -6.86 -14.00
N GLY A 196 -15.49 -7.70 -14.09
CA GLY A 196 -15.37 -9.14 -14.34
C GLY A 196 -15.10 -9.99 -13.10
N ALA A 197 -15.31 -9.45 -11.90
CA ALA A 197 -15.18 -10.21 -10.66
C ALA A 197 -16.38 -11.16 -10.47
N THR A 198 -16.09 -12.37 -10.00
CA THR A 198 -17.12 -13.33 -9.59
C THR A 198 -17.43 -13.19 -8.09
N PRO A 199 -18.59 -13.67 -7.61
CA PRO A 199 -18.86 -13.75 -6.17
C PRO A 199 -17.81 -14.55 -5.39
N GLU A 200 -17.19 -15.56 -6.03
CA GLU A 200 -16.09 -16.33 -5.44
C GLU A 200 -14.82 -15.48 -5.28
N ASP A 201 -14.51 -14.62 -6.26
CA ASP A 201 -13.38 -13.70 -6.17
C ASP A 201 -13.56 -12.69 -5.01
N GLU A 202 -14.74 -12.07 -4.88
CA GLU A 202 -15.08 -11.17 -3.76
C GLU A 202 -14.99 -11.94 -2.43
N ALA A 203 -15.58 -13.13 -2.34
CA ALA A 203 -15.59 -13.93 -1.12
C ALA A 203 -14.18 -14.34 -0.68
N ARG A 204 -13.33 -14.77 -1.61
CA ARG A 204 -11.95 -15.20 -1.32
C ARG A 204 -11.09 -14.06 -0.79
N TRP A 205 -11.16 -12.88 -1.42
CA TRP A 205 -10.48 -11.70 -0.91
C TRP A 205 -11.04 -11.28 0.46
N THR A 206 -12.37 -11.21 0.59
CA THR A 206 -13.05 -10.77 1.82
C THR A 206 -12.70 -11.67 3.00
N GLN A 207 -12.73 -13.00 2.82
CA GLN A 207 -12.37 -13.95 3.88
C GLN A 207 -10.92 -13.75 4.34
N ALA A 208 -9.98 -13.62 3.41
CA ALA A 208 -8.57 -13.39 3.72
C ALA A 208 -8.35 -12.05 4.44
N PHE A 209 -9.00 -10.98 3.96
CA PHE A 209 -8.93 -9.65 4.54
C PHE A 209 -9.49 -9.63 5.97
N LEU A 210 -10.71 -10.13 6.18
CA LEU A 210 -11.33 -10.18 7.50
C LEU A 210 -10.54 -11.07 8.48
N PHE A 211 -9.99 -12.19 7.99
CA PHE A 211 -9.12 -13.05 8.79
C PHE A 211 -7.85 -12.30 9.22
N PHE A 212 -7.22 -11.55 8.30
CA PHE A 212 -6.06 -10.71 8.64
C PHE A 212 -6.42 -9.64 9.67
N ILE A 213 -7.55 -8.96 9.52
CA ILE A 213 -8.02 -7.93 10.46
C ILE A 213 -8.23 -8.52 11.86
N LYS A 214 -8.89 -9.68 11.97
CA LYS A 214 -9.06 -10.38 13.25
C LYS A 214 -7.73 -10.70 13.92
N LYS A 215 -6.71 -11.10 13.15
CA LYS A 215 -5.36 -11.32 13.69
C LYS A 215 -4.71 -10.02 14.16
N LEU A 216 -4.88 -8.91 13.46
CA LEU A 216 -4.38 -7.61 13.91
C LEU A 216 -5.05 -7.16 15.21
N THR A 217 -6.37 -7.36 15.33
CA THR A 217 -7.13 -7.06 16.55
C THR A 217 -6.64 -7.91 17.73
N LEU A 218 -6.43 -9.22 17.52
CA LEU A 218 -5.85 -10.09 18.54
C LEU A 218 -4.41 -9.69 18.90
N ARG A 219 -3.56 -9.38 17.92
CA ARG A 219 -2.20 -8.88 18.18
C ARG A 219 -2.26 -7.61 19.03
N SER A 220 -3.15 -6.69 18.68
CA SER A 220 -3.37 -5.43 19.41
C SER A 220 -3.68 -5.70 20.87
N SER A 221 -4.63 -6.59 21.18
CA SER A 221 -4.98 -6.93 22.57
C SER A 221 -3.87 -7.65 23.34
N LEU A 222 -2.99 -8.40 22.66
CA LEU A 222 -1.87 -9.10 23.30
C LEU A 222 -0.67 -8.19 23.61
N VAL A 223 -0.49 -7.12 22.84
CA VAL A 223 0.65 -6.19 22.99
C VAL A 223 0.28 -4.98 23.84
N GLN A 224 -1.00 -4.62 23.92
CA GLN A 224 -1.43 -3.43 24.67
C GLN A 224 -1.23 -3.61 26.17
N ALA A 225 -0.58 -2.62 26.80
CA ALA A 225 -0.68 -2.46 28.25
C ALA A 225 -2.14 -2.11 28.63
N PRO A 226 -2.60 -2.39 29.86
CA PRO A 226 -3.91 -1.97 30.31
C PRO A 226 -4.10 -0.46 30.10
N SER A 227 -5.06 -0.09 29.25
CA SER A 227 -5.42 1.30 28.95
C SER A 227 -6.93 1.43 28.91
N THR A 228 -7.44 2.56 29.39
CA THR A 228 -8.86 2.92 29.33
C THR A 228 -9.26 3.43 27.94
N THR A 229 -8.30 3.77 27.08
CA THR A 229 -8.53 4.28 25.74
C THR A 229 -8.60 3.14 24.73
N ARG A 230 -9.76 3.01 24.07
CA ARG A 230 -9.95 2.10 22.93
C ARG A 230 -9.18 2.64 21.72
N ARG A 231 -8.38 1.78 21.08
CA ARG A 231 -7.67 2.09 19.84
C ARG A 231 -8.53 1.76 18.62
N ARG A 232 -8.40 2.58 17.56
CA ARG A 232 -9.01 2.32 16.25
C ARG A 232 -8.03 1.56 15.35
N LEU A 233 -8.56 0.66 14.53
CA LEU A 233 -7.75 0.01 13.50
C LEU A 233 -7.45 1.02 12.40
N LEU A 234 -6.18 1.23 12.08
CA LEU A 234 -5.71 2.08 10.99
C LEU A 234 -5.22 1.19 9.85
N LEU A 235 -5.79 1.37 8.66
CA LEU A 235 -5.44 0.64 7.45
C LEU A 235 -5.13 1.61 6.31
N LYS A 236 -4.30 1.17 5.38
CA LYS A 236 -3.92 1.94 4.20
C LYS A 236 -3.52 1.00 3.11
N SER A 237 -4.20 1.07 1.98
CA SER A 237 -3.78 0.47 0.72
C SER A 237 -4.35 1.34 -0.39
N PRO A 238 -3.56 1.78 -1.40
CA PRO A 238 -4.07 2.61 -2.50
C PRO A 238 -5.36 2.07 -3.10
N ILE A 239 -5.42 0.75 -3.37
CA ILE A 239 -6.58 0.10 -3.98
C ILE A 239 -7.85 0.12 -3.11
N HIS A 240 -7.77 0.44 -1.82
CA HIS A 240 -8.97 0.69 -1.00
C HIS A 240 -9.80 1.85 -1.54
N THR A 241 -9.18 2.77 -2.29
CA THR A 241 -9.88 3.82 -3.05
C THR A 241 -10.93 3.23 -4.00
N ALA A 242 -10.60 2.13 -4.68
CA ALA A 242 -11.51 1.43 -5.60
C ALA A 242 -12.47 0.48 -4.87
N ARG A 243 -12.28 0.27 -3.56
CA ARG A 243 -13.07 -0.66 -2.75
C ARG A 243 -13.90 0.03 -1.69
N VAL A 244 -14.04 1.35 -1.72
CA VAL A 244 -14.90 2.10 -0.78
C VAL A 244 -16.30 1.49 -0.67
N PRO A 245 -17.00 1.09 -1.77
CA PRO A 245 -18.30 0.42 -1.66
C PRO A 245 -18.27 -0.88 -0.84
N LEU A 246 -17.30 -1.76 -1.11
CA LEU A 246 -17.13 -3.03 -0.40
C LEU A 246 -16.73 -2.79 1.07
N LEU A 247 -15.78 -1.90 1.32
CA LEU A 247 -15.31 -1.59 2.67
C LEU A 247 -16.40 -0.98 3.53
N ARG A 248 -17.28 -0.14 2.96
CA ARG A 248 -18.44 0.42 3.66
C ARG A 248 -19.49 -0.66 4.00
N LYS A 249 -19.67 -1.67 3.14
CA LYS A 249 -20.50 -2.85 3.43
C LYS A 249 -19.91 -3.69 4.58
N LEU A 250 -18.59 -3.87 4.60
CA LEU A 250 -17.90 -4.64 5.64
C LEU A 250 -17.81 -3.88 6.98
N PHE A 251 -17.63 -2.56 6.92
CA PHE A 251 -17.43 -1.68 8.07
C PHE A 251 -18.31 -0.41 7.95
N PRO A 252 -19.60 -0.48 8.33
CA PRO A 252 -20.53 0.63 8.16
C PRO A 252 -20.19 1.89 8.95
N LYS A 253 -19.33 1.79 9.98
CA LYS A 253 -18.85 2.92 10.79
C LYS A 253 -17.39 3.29 10.44
N ALA A 254 -16.88 2.84 9.29
CA ALA A 254 -15.54 3.20 8.84
C ALA A 254 -15.41 4.71 8.61
N THR A 255 -14.20 5.21 8.77
CA THR A 255 -13.80 6.57 8.38
C THR A 255 -12.79 6.47 7.25
N PHE A 256 -12.94 7.26 6.19
CA PHE A 256 -12.05 7.27 5.04
C PHE A 256 -11.36 8.64 4.92
N ILE A 257 -10.04 8.63 4.87
CA ILE A 257 -9.23 9.84 4.63
C ILE A 257 -8.66 9.72 3.21
N TYR A 258 -9.21 10.50 2.28
CA TYR A 258 -8.81 10.50 0.88
C TYR A 258 -7.77 11.57 0.59
N LEU A 259 -6.56 11.15 0.24
CA LEU A 259 -5.52 12.06 -0.21
C LEU A 259 -5.55 12.27 -1.72
N HIS A 260 -5.54 13.53 -2.12
CA HIS A 260 -5.41 13.93 -3.52
C HIS A 260 -4.16 14.78 -3.77
N ARG A 261 -3.61 14.67 -4.97
CA ARG A 261 -2.40 15.39 -5.41
C ARG A 261 -2.49 15.65 -6.91
N ASP A 262 -1.80 16.69 -7.37
CA ASP A 262 -1.65 17.01 -8.80
C ASP A 262 -1.41 15.74 -9.65
N PRO A 263 -2.33 15.41 -10.58
CA PRO A 263 -2.25 14.21 -11.42
C PRO A 263 -0.94 14.07 -12.17
N TYR A 264 -0.33 15.17 -12.62
CA TYR A 264 0.95 15.13 -13.30
C TYR A 264 2.04 14.55 -12.40
N LYS A 265 2.12 15.06 -11.17
CA LYS A 265 3.10 14.58 -10.18
C LYS A 265 2.80 13.15 -9.73
N VAL A 266 1.51 12.79 -9.62
CA VAL A 266 1.09 11.42 -9.27
C VAL A 266 1.52 10.42 -10.34
N LEU A 267 1.11 10.63 -11.60
CA LEU A 267 1.36 9.69 -12.69
C LEU A 267 2.86 9.61 -13.02
N GLN A 268 3.56 10.75 -13.05
CA GLN A 268 5.01 10.76 -13.23
C GLN A 268 5.75 10.01 -12.11
N SER A 269 5.36 10.23 -10.85
CA SER A 269 5.96 9.49 -9.74
C SER A 269 5.60 8.00 -9.75
N THR A 270 4.43 7.64 -10.30
CA THR A 270 4.00 6.24 -10.39
C THR A 270 4.75 5.52 -11.51
N ALA A 271 4.96 6.17 -12.65
CA ALA A 271 5.86 5.67 -13.70
C ALA A 271 7.29 5.47 -13.17
N HIS A 272 7.79 6.41 -12.37
CA HIS A 272 9.10 6.24 -11.71
C HIS A 272 9.12 5.05 -10.75
N MET A 273 8.06 4.86 -9.97
CA MET A 273 7.91 3.70 -9.12
C MET A 273 7.91 2.40 -9.93
N ALA A 274 7.20 2.34 -11.06
CA ALA A 274 7.20 1.16 -11.93
C ALA A 274 8.61 0.87 -12.49
N ASN A 275 9.33 1.91 -12.94
CA ASN A 275 10.69 1.76 -13.47
C ASN A 275 11.74 1.40 -12.41
N THR A 276 11.46 1.62 -11.12
CA THR A 276 12.38 1.31 -10.02
C THR A 276 12.02 0.01 -9.33
N MET A 277 10.73 -0.23 -9.04
CA MET A 277 10.24 -1.36 -8.27
C MET A 277 9.83 -2.55 -9.12
N PHE A 278 9.00 -2.34 -10.15
CA PHE A 278 8.28 -3.45 -10.77
C PHE A 278 9.24 -4.44 -11.44
N TRP A 279 10.37 -3.96 -11.95
CA TRP A 279 11.43 -4.82 -12.49
C TRP A 279 12.02 -5.84 -11.50
N TYR A 280 11.94 -5.59 -10.18
CA TYR A 280 12.36 -6.57 -9.17
C TYR A 280 11.33 -7.67 -8.89
N VAL A 281 10.09 -7.48 -9.33
CA VAL A 281 8.97 -8.40 -9.06
C VAL A 281 8.36 -9.00 -10.33
N TYR A 282 8.63 -8.42 -11.51
CA TYR A 282 8.19 -8.95 -12.78
C TYR A 282 8.68 -10.40 -12.99
N LEU A 283 7.75 -11.25 -13.40
CA LEU A 283 8.00 -12.63 -13.85
C LEU A 283 7.85 -12.76 -15.38
N ASN A 284 7.60 -11.64 -16.06
CA ASN A 284 7.58 -11.51 -17.52
C ASN A 284 8.27 -10.20 -17.94
N THR A 285 8.41 -9.93 -19.23
CA THR A 285 8.95 -8.66 -19.73
C THR A 285 7.82 -7.87 -20.39
N PRO A 286 7.23 -6.89 -19.70
CA PRO A 286 6.18 -6.06 -20.30
C PRO A 286 6.77 -5.03 -21.26
N THR A 287 5.93 -4.60 -22.20
CA THR A 287 6.20 -3.45 -23.09
C THR A 287 5.87 -2.13 -22.40
N ASP A 288 6.43 -1.03 -22.89
CA ASP A 288 6.09 0.32 -22.41
C ASP A 288 4.59 0.59 -22.51
N GLU A 289 3.96 0.24 -23.63
CA GLU A 289 2.53 0.40 -23.85
C GLU A 289 1.69 -0.29 -22.76
N GLN A 290 2.02 -1.54 -22.42
CA GLN A 290 1.33 -2.29 -21.37
C GLN A 290 1.44 -1.62 -20.00
N VAL A 291 2.63 -1.15 -19.64
CA VAL A 291 2.83 -0.48 -18.34
C VAL A 291 2.12 0.88 -18.32
N ASN A 292 2.20 1.66 -19.39
CA ASN A 292 1.50 2.95 -19.50
C ASN A 292 -0.01 2.78 -19.37
N GLU A 293 -0.60 1.88 -20.13
CA GLU A 293 -2.04 1.64 -20.08
C GLU A 293 -2.46 1.12 -18.70
N TYR A 294 -1.69 0.22 -18.08
CA TYR A 294 -1.95 -0.23 -16.71
C TYR A 294 -1.97 0.94 -15.71
N LEU A 295 -1.00 1.85 -15.77
CA LEU A 295 -0.89 2.98 -14.85
C LEU A 295 -2.04 3.99 -15.04
N LEU A 296 -2.36 4.33 -16.29
CA LEU A 296 -3.43 5.27 -16.63
C LEU A 296 -4.80 4.68 -16.28
N TRP A 297 -5.08 3.45 -16.73
CA TRP A 297 -6.33 2.75 -16.44
C TRP A 297 -6.56 2.59 -14.94
N GLN A 298 -5.53 2.21 -14.17
CA GLN A 298 -5.64 2.12 -12.72
C GLN A 298 -6.03 3.47 -12.12
N PHE A 299 -5.38 4.56 -12.56
CA PHE A 299 -5.67 5.90 -12.05
C PHE A 299 -7.13 6.30 -12.30
N GLU A 300 -7.60 6.15 -13.54
CA GLU A 300 -8.98 6.43 -13.94
C GLU A 300 -9.97 5.59 -13.15
N ARG A 301 -9.82 4.26 -13.20
CA ARG A 301 -10.81 3.35 -12.61
C ARG A 301 -10.91 3.53 -11.10
N MET A 302 -9.78 3.76 -10.43
CA MET A 302 -9.76 4.10 -9.00
C MET A 302 -10.49 5.41 -8.71
N PHE A 303 -10.24 6.45 -9.52
CA PHE A 303 -10.90 7.74 -9.33
C PHE A 303 -12.41 7.66 -9.59
N ASP A 304 -12.83 7.05 -10.70
CA ASP A 304 -14.24 6.93 -11.07
C ASP A 304 -15.04 6.18 -10.00
N THR A 305 -14.48 5.07 -9.52
CA THR A 305 -15.11 4.27 -8.46
C THR A 305 -15.20 5.05 -7.15
N TYR A 306 -14.13 5.75 -6.77
CA TYR A 306 -14.14 6.61 -5.59
C TYR A 306 -15.14 7.77 -5.72
N TYR A 307 -15.15 8.45 -6.86
CA TYR A 307 -16.01 9.60 -7.10
C TYR A 307 -17.48 9.18 -6.99
N ALA A 308 -17.87 8.09 -7.64
CA ALA A 308 -19.21 7.53 -7.55
C ALA A 308 -19.59 7.11 -6.11
N ALA A 309 -18.63 6.57 -5.34
CA ALA A 309 -18.88 6.13 -3.97
C ALA A 309 -18.84 7.24 -2.91
N SER A 310 -18.26 8.39 -3.24
CA SER A 310 -17.98 9.49 -2.31
C SER A 310 -18.95 10.66 -2.44
N ARG A 311 -19.73 10.73 -3.52
CA ARG A 311 -20.68 11.82 -3.76
C ARG A 311 -22.12 11.31 -3.70
N ASP A 312 -22.99 12.10 -3.08
CA ASP A 312 -24.42 11.89 -3.18
C ASP A 312 -24.88 12.14 -4.63
N ALA A 313 -25.59 11.19 -5.21
CA ALA A 313 -25.96 11.23 -6.63
C ALA A 313 -26.91 12.39 -6.98
N THR A 314 -27.62 12.96 -6.01
CA THR A 314 -28.60 14.04 -6.24
C THR A 314 -27.99 15.41 -5.99
N THR A 315 -27.27 15.56 -4.88
CA THR A 315 -26.77 16.85 -4.38
C THR A 315 -25.30 17.08 -4.72
N GLY A 316 -24.55 16.04 -5.09
CA GLY A 316 -23.10 16.09 -5.26
C GLY A 316 -22.34 16.30 -3.95
N ALA A 317 -23.02 16.24 -2.79
CA ALA A 317 -22.39 16.41 -1.49
C ALA A 317 -21.42 15.28 -1.18
N LEU A 318 -20.29 15.60 -0.56
CA LEU A 318 -19.33 14.61 -0.08
C LEU A 318 -19.95 13.76 1.04
N ALA A 319 -19.75 12.45 0.98
CA ALA A 319 -20.22 11.52 1.98
C ALA A 319 -19.60 11.82 3.36
N LYS A 320 -20.41 11.71 4.43
CA LYS A 320 -20.03 12.12 5.79
C LYS A 320 -18.90 11.29 6.40
N ASP A 321 -18.67 10.09 5.90
CA ASP A 321 -17.62 9.16 6.31
C ASP A 321 -16.28 9.43 5.61
N ILE A 322 -16.22 10.42 4.70
CA ILE A 322 -15.03 10.76 3.93
C ILE A 322 -14.54 12.17 4.27
N LEU A 323 -13.23 12.28 4.50
CA LEU A 323 -12.49 13.55 4.54
C LEU A 323 -11.48 13.59 3.40
N GLU A 324 -11.60 14.58 2.52
CA GLU A 324 -10.63 14.85 1.46
C GLU A 324 -9.53 15.79 1.96
N VAL A 325 -8.28 15.41 1.70
CA VAL A 325 -7.08 16.14 2.14
C VAL A 325 -6.13 16.32 0.96
N ALA A 326 -5.80 17.56 0.63
CA ALA A 326 -4.81 17.86 -0.39
C ALA A 326 -3.40 17.52 0.13
N TYR A 327 -2.57 16.91 -0.72
CA TYR A 327 -1.16 16.69 -0.41
C TYR A 327 -0.44 18.00 -0.05
N ALA A 328 -0.79 19.11 -0.70
CA ALA A 328 -0.23 20.42 -0.41
C ALA A 328 -0.48 20.84 1.05
N ASP A 329 -1.72 20.68 1.55
CA ASP A 329 -2.08 20.99 2.94
C ASP A 329 -1.33 20.08 3.92
N LEU A 330 -1.22 18.79 3.60
CA LEU A 330 -0.49 17.84 4.44
C LEU A 330 1.00 18.20 4.51
N ALA A 331 1.59 18.68 3.41
CA ALA A 331 3.00 19.01 3.33
C ALA A 331 3.33 20.36 3.99
N THR A 332 2.45 21.37 3.87
CA THR A 332 2.73 22.73 4.36
C THR A 332 2.12 23.01 5.74
N SER A 333 1.02 22.34 6.07
CA SER A 333 0.22 22.55 7.29
C SER A 333 -0.14 21.21 7.92
N THR A 334 0.89 20.39 8.19
CA THR A 334 0.73 18.99 8.64
C THR A 334 -0.09 18.88 9.92
N VAL A 335 0.24 19.64 10.97
CA VAL A 335 -0.47 19.58 12.26
C VAL A 335 -1.94 19.93 12.12
N HIS A 336 -2.25 21.00 11.38
CA HIS A 336 -3.63 21.40 11.10
C HIS A 336 -4.41 20.33 10.31
N SER A 337 -3.77 19.68 9.33
CA SER A 337 -4.35 18.57 8.60
C SER A 337 -4.65 17.38 9.53
N LEU A 338 -3.74 17.07 10.45
CA LEU A 338 -3.94 16.01 11.46
C LEU A 338 -5.08 16.35 12.43
N GLN A 339 -5.20 17.59 12.90
CA GLN A 339 -6.32 18.03 13.74
C GLN A 339 -7.67 17.79 13.06
N ARG A 340 -7.81 18.14 11.77
CA ARG A 340 -9.02 17.88 10.98
C ARG A 340 -9.32 16.39 10.87
N ILE A 341 -8.30 15.56 10.65
CA ILE A 341 -8.44 14.10 10.57
C ILE A 341 -8.89 13.52 11.91
N TYR A 342 -8.30 13.95 13.02
CA TYR A 342 -8.69 13.49 14.36
C TYR A 342 -10.14 13.89 14.69
N ALA A 343 -10.51 15.14 14.41
CA ALA A 343 -11.89 15.60 14.58
C ALA A 343 -12.89 14.79 13.73
N HIS A 344 -12.57 14.54 12.46
CA HIS A 344 -13.41 13.74 11.57
C HIS A 344 -13.49 12.26 12.00
N ALA A 345 -12.40 11.71 12.54
CA ALA A 345 -12.35 10.37 13.11
C ALA A 345 -12.96 10.29 14.53
N GLY A 346 -13.42 11.40 15.11
CA GLY A 346 -13.94 11.42 16.48
C GLY A 346 -12.91 11.04 17.54
N ILE A 347 -11.62 11.24 17.26
CA ILE A 347 -10.52 10.95 18.18
C ILE A 347 -10.15 12.25 18.91
N PRO A 348 -10.10 12.26 20.25
CA PRO A 348 -9.70 13.45 21.00
C PRO A 348 -8.29 13.92 20.63
N TRP A 349 -8.17 15.20 20.30
CA TRP A 349 -6.87 15.87 20.17
C TRP A 349 -6.41 16.32 21.55
N THR A 350 -5.21 15.91 21.96
CA THR A 350 -4.66 16.20 23.30
C THR A 350 -3.29 16.88 23.16
N ASP A 351 -2.86 17.62 24.19
CA ASP A 351 -1.55 18.27 24.23
C ASP A 351 -0.40 17.28 23.99
N LYS A 352 -0.55 16.03 24.46
CA LYS A 352 0.42 14.95 24.22
C LYS A 352 0.52 14.59 22.74
N ILE A 353 -0.62 14.50 22.06
CA ILE A 353 -0.71 14.20 20.62
C ILE A 353 -0.13 15.36 19.82
N GLU A 354 -0.46 16.60 20.19
CA GLU A 354 0.05 17.80 19.53
C GLU A 354 1.58 17.87 19.59
N ALA A 355 2.16 17.79 20.79
CA ALA A 355 3.61 17.82 20.98
C ALA A 355 4.33 16.68 20.23
N LYS A 356 3.70 15.50 20.15
CA LYS A 356 4.24 14.36 19.40
C LYS A 356 4.30 14.65 17.90
N PHE A 357 3.24 15.21 17.33
CA PHE A 357 3.21 15.54 15.91
C PHE A 357 4.09 16.73 15.55
N GLU A 358 4.18 17.75 16.40
CA GLU A 358 5.14 18.84 16.19
C GLU A 358 6.58 18.32 16.13
N ALA A 359 6.96 17.42 17.05
CA ALA A 359 8.28 16.80 17.05
C ALA A 359 8.54 15.98 15.78
N GLN A 360 7.54 15.26 15.28
CA GLN A 360 7.67 14.48 14.03
C GLN A 360 7.77 15.36 12.80
N VAL A 361 6.96 16.42 12.72
CA VAL A 361 7.01 17.38 11.63
C VAL A 361 8.39 18.05 11.60
N ALA A 362 8.94 18.42 12.76
CA ALA A 362 10.30 18.94 12.86
C ALA A 362 11.35 17.93 12.38
N ALA A 363 11.20 16.64 12.70
CA ALA A 363 12.09 15.59 12.22
C ALA A 363 12.01 15.36 10.69
N LEU A 364 10.86 15.67 10.08
CA LEU A 364 10.62 15.53 8.64
C LEU A 364 11.09 16.72 7.80
N ALA A 365 11.50 17.83 8.42
CA ALA A 365 11.89 19.06 7.72
C ALA A 365 13.04 18.88 6.69
N GLY A 366 13.82 17.80 6.80
CA GLY A 366 14.88 17.44 5.85
C GLY A 366 14.47 16.47 4.72
N TYR A 367 13.22 15.99 4.71
CA TYR A 367 12.77 14.99 3.73
C TYR A 367 12.60 15.63 2.34
N LYS A 368 13.41 15.17 1.37
CA LYS A 368 13.29 15.60 -0.03
C LYS A 368 12.37 14.66 -0.79
N VAL A 369 11.32 15.24 -1.36
CA VAL A 369 10.49 14.57 -2.36
C VAL A 369 11.30 14.48 -3.66
N ASN A 370 11.15 13.40 -4.40
CA ASN A 370 11.76 13.29 -5.73
C ASN A 370 11.33 14.47 -6.60
N ASP A 371 12.32 15.10 -7.23
CA ASP A 371 12.09 16.09 -8.28
C ASP A 371 12.14 15.39 -9.63
N PHE A 372 11.25 15.79 -10.53
CA PHE A 372 11.10 15.15 -11.83
C PHE A 372 11.19 16.20 -12.92
N VAL A 373 11.75 15.81 -14.06
CA VAL A 373 11.83 16.66 -15.26
C VAL A 373 10.44 17.08 -15.75
N GLU A 374 10.38 18.12 -16.57
CA GLU A 374 9.13 18.55 -17.17
C GLU A 374 8.57 17.46 -18.08
N LEU A 375 7.25 17.24 -18.00
CA LEU A 375 6.55 16.24 -18.83
C LEU A 375 6.45 16.75 -20.28
N PRO A 376 6.76 15.92 -21.29
CA PRO A 376 6.57 16.25 -22.69
C PRO A 376 5.12 16.65 -23.02
N PRO A 377 4.89 17.57 -23.98
CA PRO A 377 3.55 18.11 -24.27
C PRO A 377 2.49 17.05 -24.61
N ARG A 378 2.79 16.02 -25.42
CA ARG A 378 1.78 15.00 -25.75
C ARG A 378 1.47 14.13 -24.53
N LEU A 379 2.46 13.77 -23.73
CA LEU A 379 2.23 13.02 -22.50
C LEU A 379 1.39 13.82 -21.50
N ARG A 380 1.63 15.14 -21.38
CA ARG A 380 0.75 16.03 -20.60
C ARG A 380 -0.69 15.99 -21.11
N HIS A 381 -0.89 16.07 -22.43
CA HIS A 381 -2.22 16.01 -23.03
C HIS A 381 -2.94 14.68 -22.77
N VAL A 382 -2.22 13.55 -22.86
CA VAL A 382 -2.75 12.22 -22.48
C VAL A 382 -3.21 12.24 -21.03
N ILE A 383 -2.38 12.73 -20.10
CA ILE A 383 -2.72 12.82 -18.67
C ILE A 383 -3.93 13.73 -18.44
N GLN A 384 -3.98 14.91 -19.06
CA GLN A 384 -5.14 15.83 -18.96
C GLN A 384 -6.43 15.15 -19.40
N THR A 385 -6.37 14.39 -20.49
CA THR A 385 -7.54 13.71 -21.06
C THR A 385 -8.00 12.58 -20.16
N ARG A 386 -7.09 11.67 -19.79
CA ARG A 386 -7.39 10.49 -18.98
C ARG A 386 -7.76 10.87 -17.54
N ALA A 387 -7.17 11.92 -16.96
CA ALA A 387 -7.44 12.38 -15.60
C ALA A 387 -8.40 13.59 -15.52
N ALA A 388 -9.14 13.92 -16.59
CA ALA A 388 -9.93 15.15 -16.69
C ALA A 388 -10.92 15.34 -15.51
N GLY A 389 -11.61 14.27 -15.12
CA GLY A 389 -12.53 14.29 -13.99
C GLY A 389 -11.83 14.62 -12.66
N TYR A 390 -10.60 14.12 -12.47
CA TYR A 390 -9.79 14.37 -11.28
C TYR A 390 -9.31 15.82 -11.23
N PHE A 391 -8.79 16.36 -12.36
CA PHE A 391 -8.40 17.77 -12.48
C PHE A 391 -9.54 18.69 -12.09
N LYS A 392 -10.72 18.46 -12.68
CA LYS A 392 -11.92 19.25 -12.43
C LYS A 392 -12.39 19.15 -10.97
N THR A 393 -12.41 17.95 -10.42
CA THR A 393 -12.97 17.70 -9.07
C THR A 393 -12.15 18.37 -7.98
N PHE A 394 -10.82 18.37 -8.10
CA PHE A 394 -9.93 18.90 -7.08
C PHE A 394 -9.32 20.26 -7.44
N GLY A 395 -9.72 20.86 -8.57
CA GLY A 395 -9.28 22.19 -8.97
C GLY A 395 -7.81 22.29 -9.37
N TYR A 396 -7.23 21.22 -9.92
CA TYR A 396 -5.85 21.26 -10.42
C TYR A 396 -5.77 21.95 -11.78
N ALA A 397 -4.70 22.72 -12.00
CA ALA A 397 -4.45 23.39 -13.27
C ALA A 397 -4.03 22.39 -14.35
N THR A 398 -4.58 22.54 -15.56
CA THR A 398 -4.27 21.72 -16.74
C THR A 398 -3.15 22.33 -17.55
#